data_AF-A0A931I7J8-F1
#
_entry.id   AF-A0A931I7J8-F1
#
_cell.length_a   1.000
_cell.length_b   1.000
_cell.length_c   1.000
_cell.angle_alpha   90.00
_cell.angle_beta   90.00
_cell.angle_gamma   90.00
#
_symmetry.space_group_name_H-M   'P 1'
#
loop_
_entity.id
_entity.type
_entity.pdbx_description
1 polymer ?
#
loop_
_entity_poly.entity_id
_entity_poly.type
_entity_poly.pdbx_seq_one_letter_code
_entity_poly.pdbx_strand_id
1 'polypeptide(L)'
;MPDASVANVLLVPARNGGHVGLFAVDIAAPGVSVRPTPSADRARCRSSVTYVDARARLLGELPSRLLDAAIDDVQIACAAEAVGAADRLLELTVAHAKVRR
;
A
#
# COMPACT_ATOMS: atom_id res chain seq x y z
N MET A 1 1.20 6.32 -2.75
CA MET A 1 1.39 5.02 -2.06
C MET A 1 0.43 4.92 -0.89
N PRO A 2 -0.22 3.77 -0.67
CA PRO A 2 -0.97 3.48 0.55
C PRO A 2 -0.09 3.58 1.80
N ASP A 3 -0.65 4.02 2.91
CA ASP A 3 -0.07 3.99 4.27
C ASP A 3 1.30 4.67 4.46
N ALA A 4 1.81 5.34 3.44
CA ALA A 4 3.11 6.01 3.50
C ALA A 4 3.17 7.13 4.55
N SER A 5 2.03 7.68 5.01
CA SER A 5 2.03 8.66 6.11
C SER A 5 2.28 8.05 7.51
N VAL A 6 2.13 6.74 7.66
CA VAL A 6 2.29 6.02 8.93
C VAL A 6 3.40 4.98 8.89
N ALA A 7 4.03 4.75 7.72
CA ALA A 7 5.14 3.84 7.55
C ALA A 7 6.45 4.43 8.07
N ASN A 8 7.33 3.60 8.63
CA ASN A 8 8.72 3.99 8.94
C ASN A 8 9.68 3.71 7.77
N VAL A 9 9.36 2.72 6.93
CA VAL A 9 10.19 2.28 5.81
C VAL A 9 9.32 2.14 4.56
N LEU A 10 9.82 2.63 3.44
CA LEU A 10 9.21 2.50 2.12
C LEU A 10 10.02 1.50 1.30
N LEU A 11 9.32 0.49 0.75
CA LEU A 11 9.89 -0.45 -0.21
C LEU A 11 9.66 0.09 -1.62
N VAL A 12 10.76 0.44 -2.29
CA VAL A 12 10.72 1.17 -3.56
C VAL A 12 11.41 0.33 -4.63
N PRO A 13 10.68 -0.19 -5.63
CA PRO A 13 11.29 -0.71 -6.85
C PRO A 13 11.82 0.46 -7.68
N ALA A 14 13.11 0.46 -8.01
CA ALA A 14 13.74 1.51 -8.79
C ALA A 14 14.76 0.93 -9.77
N ARG A 15 15.03 1.68 -10.87
CA ARG A 15 16.06 1.30 -11.84
C ARG A 15 17.44 1.32 -11.17
N ASN A 16 18.18 0.23 -11.33
CA ASN A 16 19.56 0.08 -10.87
C ASN A 16 20.41 -0.41 -12.06
N GLY A 17 20.99 0.51 -12.81
CA GLY A 17 21.65 0.21 -14.08
C GLY A 17 20.67 -0.40 -15.10
N GLY A 18 20.98 -1.60 -15.59
CA GLY A 18 20.16 -2.34 -16.56
C GLY A 18 18.97 -3.11 -15.98
N HIS A 19 18.80 -3.14 -14.65
CA HIS A 19 17.79 -3.94 -13.96
C HIS A 19 16.94 -3.10 -13.01
N VAL A 20 15.92 -3.71 -12.41
CA VAL A 20 15.16 -3.11 -11.30
C VAL A 20 15.69 -3.72 -10.00
N GLY A 21 16.02 -2.87 -9.02
CA GLY A 21 16.33 -3.27 -7.66
C GLY A 21 15.19 -2.92 -6.72
N LEU A 22 15.06 -3.68 -5.63
CA LEU A 22 14.20 -3.34 -4.51
C LEU A 22 15.01 -2.61 -3.45
N PHE A 23 14.56 -1.42 -3.04
CA PHE A 23 15.25 -0.59 -2.08
C PHE A 23 14.38 -0.35 -0.83
N ALA A 24 15.01 -0.37 0.35
CA ALA A 24 14.41 0.15 1.56
C ALA A 24 14.85 1.61 1.75
N VAL A 25 13.87 2.50 1.87
CA VAL A 25 14.08 3.94 2.13
C VAL A 25 13.45 4.27 3.47
N ASP A 26 14.22 4.87 4.38
CA ASP A 26 13.68 5.40 5.63
C ASP A 26 12.84 6.64 5.31
N ILE A 27 11.62 6.73 5.84
CA ILE A 27 10.73 7.86 5.60
C ILE A 27 11.30 9.20 6.09
N ALA A 28 12.15 9.16 7.12
CA ALA A 28 12.81 10.31 7.70
C ALA A 28 14.16 10.61 7.02
N ALA A 29 14.56 9.84 6.01
CA ALA A 29 15.79 10.11 5.27
C ALA A 29 15.71 11.49 4.59
N PRO A 30 16.81 12.28 4.63
CA PRO A 30 16.90 13.49 3.83
C PRO A 30 16.60 13.18 2.36
N GLY A 31 15.81 14.05 1.73
CA GLY A 31 15.38 13.86 0.34
C GLY A 31 14.05 13.13 0.16
N VAL A 32 13.44 12.61 1.24
CA VAL A 32 12.09 12.03 1.20
C VAL A 32 11.06 13.09 1.57
N SER A 33 10.01 13.22 0.75
CA SER A 33 8.85 14.06 1.06
C SER A 33 7.57 13.25 0.91
N VAL A 34 6.75 13.23 1.96
CA VAL A 34 5.45 12.56 1.96
C VAL A 34 4.34 13.60 2.10
N ARG A 35 3.40 13.60 1.15
CA ARG A 35 2.22 14.47 1.17
C ARG A 35 0.95 13.62 1.17
N PRO A 36 0.18 13.60 2.27
CA PRO A 36 -1.13 12.96 2.29
C PRO A 36 -2.02 13.49 1.16
N THR A 37 -2.71 12.58 0.49
CA THR A 37 -3.67 12.90 -0.57
C THR A 37 -5.07 12.82 0.03
N PRO A 38 -5.91 13.86 -0.12
CA PRO A 38 -7.30 13.80 0.32
C PRO A 38 -8.03 12.60 -0.28
N SER A 39 -8.72 11.84 0.56
CA SER A 39 -9.52 10.69 0.17
C SER A 39 -10.86 10.72 0.91
N ALA A 40 -11.93 10.33 0.22
CA ALA A 40 -13.24 10.13 0.82
C ALA A 40 -13.24 8.91 1.75
N ASP A 41 -12.51 7.86 1.36
CA ASP A 41 -12.26 6.70 2.20
C ASP A 41 -11.06 6.95 3.09
N ARG A 42 -11.33 7.26 4.37
CA ARG A 42 -10.30 7.49 5.39
C ARG A 42 -9.61 6.19 5.84
N ALA A 43 -10.23 5.03 5.64
CA ALA A 43 -9.61 3.74 5.95
C ALA A 43 -8.52 3.38 4.94
N ARG A 44 -8.54 4.00 3.75
CA ARG A 44 -7.52 3.82 2.70
C ARG A 44 -6.73 5.09 2.45
N CYS A 45 -5.97 5.51 3.47
CA CYS A 45 -5.07 6.67 3.37
C CYS A 45 -4.02 6.46 2.27
N ARG A 46 -3.83 7.49 1.43
CA ARG A 46 -2.80 7.50 0.39
C ARG A 46 -1.97 8.76 0.52
N SER A 47 -0.69 8.66 0.17
CA SER A 47 0.20 9.81 0.10
C SER A 47 0.94 9.84 -1.23
N SER A 48 1.21 11.03 -1.75
CA SER A 48 2.26 11.22 -2.74
C SER A 48 3.61 11.17 -2.03
N VAL A 49 4.58 10.46 -2.61
CA VAL A 49 5.94 10.39 -2.07
C VAL A 49 6.92 10.82 -3.15
N THR A 50 7.80 11.75 -2.81
CA THR A 50 8.88 12.22 -3.68
C THR A 50 10.22 11.90 -3.05
N TYR A 51 11.16 11.47 -3.88
CA TYR A 51 12.53 11.15 -3.50
C TYR A 51 13.49 12.05 -4.30
N VAL A 52 14.34 12.81 -3.63
CA VAL A 52 15.35 13.69 -4.23
C VAL A 52 16.67 13.42 -3.50
N ASP A 53 17.62 12.77 -4.18
CA ASP A 53 18.90 12.36 -3.59
C ASP A 53 18.77 11.61 -2.26
N ALA A 54 17.66 10.87 -2.10
CA ALA A 54 17.34 10.13 -0.88
C ALA A 54 18.22 8.89 -0.76
N ARG A 55 18.84 8.72 0.42
CA ARG A 55 19.61 7.50 0.72
C ARG A 55 18.68 6.30 0.82
N ALA A 56 19.07 5.21 0.16
CA ALA A 56 18.32 3.98 0.11
C ALA A 56 19.25 2.77 0.30
N ARG A 57 18.74 1.71 0.91
CA ARG A 57 19.46 0.44 1.07
C ARG A 57 18.94 -0.57 0.04
N LEU A 58 19.82 -1.03 -0.85
CA LEU A 58 19.50 -2.09 -1.80
C LEU A 58 19.24 -3.40 -1.02
N LEU A 59 18.08 -4.01 -1.26
CA LEU A 59 17.69 -5.31 -0.70
C LEU A 59 18.02 -6.46 -1.64
N GLY A 60 18.04 -6.18 -2.95
CA GLY A 60 18.35 -7.15 -3.99
C GLY A 60 17.78 -6.73 -5.34
N GLU A 61 18.03 -7.55 -6.35
CA GLU A 61 17.35 -7.44 -7.65
C GLU A 61 15.88 -7.82 -7.52
N LEU A 62 15.03 -7.15 -8.29
CA LEU A 62 13.61 -7.42 -8.35
C LEU A 62 13.21 -7.83 -9.77
N PRO A 63 13.25 -9.14 -10.09
CA PRO A 63 12.77 -9.64 -11.37
C PRO A 63 11.28 -9.33 -11.55
N SER A 64 10.85 -9.03 -12.78
CA SER A 64 9.43 -8.72 -13.08
C SER A 64 8.47 -9.78 -12.53
N ARG A 65 8.77 -11.06 -12.73
CA ARG A 65 7.98 -12.19 -12.22
C ARG A 65 7.72 -12.14 -10.70
N LEU A 66 8.66 -11.61 -9.92
CA LEU A 66 8.53 -11.53 -8.46
C LEU A 66 7.63 -10.35 -8.07
N LEU A 67 7.74 -9.24 -8.80
CA LEU A 67 6.84 -8.10 -8.66
C LEU A 67 5.41 -8.48 -9.06
N ASP A 68 5.24 -9.20 -10.17
CA ASP A 68 3.94 -9.68 -10.65
C ASP A 68 3.28 -10.60 -9.62
N ALA A 69 4.03 -11.58 -9.08
CA ALA A 69 3.52 -12.46 -8.03
C ALA A 69 3.11 -11.69 -6.76
N ALA A 70 3.89 -10.68 -6.34
CA ALA A 70 3.53 -9.85 -5.19
C ALA A 70 2.27 -8.99 -5.45
N ILE A 71 2.06 -8.55 -6.69
CA ILE A 71 0.84 -7.84 -7.09
C ILE A 71 -0.36 -8.80 -7.01
N ASP A 72 -0.23 -10.02 -7.51
CA ASP A 72 -1.29 -11.04 -7.44
C ASP A 72 -1.67 -11.34 -5.99
N ASP A 73 -0.70 -11.51 -5.08
CA ASP A 73 -0.95 -11.74 -3.66
C ASP A 73 -1.73 -10.59 -3.02
N VAL A 74 -1.37 -9.34 -3.32
CA VAL A 74 -2.09 -8.17 -2.81
C VAL A 74 -3.51 -8.10 -3.37
N GLN A 75 -3.71 -8.44 -4.64
CA GLN A 75 -5.05 -8.49 -5.24
C GLN A 75 -5.92 -9.56 -4.59
N ILE A 76 -5.38 -10.75 -4.32
CA ILE A 76 -6.07 -11.82 -3.61
C ILE A 76 -6.47 -11.36 -2.21
N ALA A 77 -5.56 -10.73 -1.48
CA ALA A 77 -5.83 -10.20 -0.14
C ALA A 77 -6.96 -9.14 -0.17
N CYS A 78 -6.94 -8.23 -1.14
CA CYS A 78 -7.99 -7.21 -1.30
C CYS A 78 -9.35 -7.83 -1.64
N ALA A 79 -9.37 -8.89 -2.47
CA ALA A 79 -10.60 -9.61 -2.78
C ALA A 79 -11.18 -10.29 -1.53
N ALA A 80 -10.34 -10.95 -0.73
CA ALA A 80 -10.75 -11.56 0.53
C ALA A 80 -11.30 -10.53 1.53
N GLU A 81 -10.65 -9.36 1.64
CA GLU A 81 -11.12 -8.24 2.45
C GLU A 81 -12.52 -7.78 2.02
N ALA A 82 -12.75 -7.58 0.72
CA ALA A 82 -14.03 -7.13 0.19
C ALA A 82 -15.17 -8.14 0.44
N VAL A 83 -14.89 -9.44 0.29
CA VAL A 83 -15.87 -10.51 0.56
C VAL A 83 -16.24 -10.52 2.05
N GLY A 84 -15.27 -10.47 2.95
CA GLY A 84 -15.53 -10.43 4.39
C GLY A 84 -16.30 -9.18 4.82
N ALA A 85 -15.97 -8.02 4.24
CA ALA A 85 -16.70 -6.78 4.49
C ALA A 85 -18.16 -6.86 4.02
N ALA A 86 -18.41 -7.42 2.84
CA ALA A 86 -19.76 -7.60 2.30
C ALA A 86 -20.61 -8.54 3.17
N ASP A 87 -20.03 -9.66 3.61
CA ASP A 87 -20.71 -10.62 4.48
C ASP A 87 -21.11 -9.98 5.81
N ARG A 88 -20.18 -9.25 6.44
CA ARG A 88 -20.47 -8.54 7.69
C ARG A 88 -21.53 -7.45 7.53
N LEU A 89 -21.49 -6.70 6.43
CA LEU A 89 -22.49 -5.69 6.12
C LEU A 89 -23.88 -6.30 5.95
N LEU A 90 -23.99 -7.47 5.32
CA LEU A 90 -25.24 -8.20 5.17
C LEU A 90 -25.83 -8.60 6.53
N GLU A 91 -25.02 -9.20 7.40
CA GLU A 91 -25.45 -9.56 8.76
C GLU A 91 -26.01 -8.36 9.53
N LEU A 92 -25.27 -7.25 9.53
CA LEU A 92 -25.66 -6.00 10.21
C LEU A 92 -26.95 -5.43 9.63
N THR A 93 -27.09 -5.46 8.30
CA THR A 93 -28.28 -4.94 7.60
C THR A 93 -29.51 -5.77 7.94
N VAL A 94 -29.37 -7.10 7.95
CA VAL A 94 -30.45 -8.03 8.33
C VAL A 94 -30.84 -7.83 9.80
N ALA A 95 -29.86 -7.70 10.70
CA ALA A 95 -30.13 -7.44 12.11
C ALA A 95 -30.88 -6.12 12.32
N HIS A 96 -30.45 -5.05 11.64
CA HIS A 96 -31.11 -3.74 11.70
C HIS A 96 -32.54 -3.77 11.15
N ALA A 97 -32.76 -4.41 10.01
CA ALA A 97 -34.08 -4.53 9.40
C ALA A 97 -35.10 -5.26 10.29
N LYS A 98 -34.65 -6.16 11.16
CA LYS A 98 -35.52 -6.87 12.11
C LYS A 98 -35.99 -6.01 13.30
N VAL A 99 -35.20 -5.01 13.69
CA VAL A 99 -35.48 -4.18 14.89
C VAL A 99 -36.07 -2.81 14.55
N ARG A 100 -35.96 -2.37 13.30
CA ARG A 100 -36.49 -1.10 12.81
C ARG A 100 -37.95 -1.26 12.39
N ARG A 101 -38.86 -0.54 13.05
CA ARG A 101 -40.27 -0.39 12.64
C ARG A 101 -40.43 0.66 11.55
#